data_AF-A0A0L9UEN6-F1
#
_entry.id   AF-A0A0L9UEN6-F1
#
_cell.length_a   1.000
_cell.length_b   1.000
_cell.length_c   1.000
_cell.angle_alpha   90.00
_cell.angle_beta   90.00
_cell.angle_gamma   90.00
#
_symmetry.space_group_name_H-M   'P 1'
#
loop_
_entity.id
_entity.type
_entity.pdbx_description
1 polymer ?
#
loop_
_entity_poly.entity_id
_entity_poly.type
_entity_poly.pdbx_seq_one_letter_code
_entity_poly.pdbx_strand_id
1 'polypeptide(L)'
;MNRGKFFGTQPIGQDIIDVTGCYSTLSEETMEKLLSGQEISFDDLSLEEKKQFHRAIAYGELSKMIKPWDPWWSKPSARKIRLSSEGTQLVQLLPEKELPDDIGGEEFGEVPTGPETPLPPLSSLSSREPSPLLTVHLVDILYSYCFTLRLYNGDWRSDALGSVTVVLSLSSVLGQGAQPETVLEALSHFLEQVCCPAYRHMGGLQFGLSVIDDVISLLSLGTSALVCALCDMHRLIQEGEKEARSERPRKSRRDGIRRAIKLAERKIYFIMCWVHEQPEEAWSSLAAIVRAEKTSAMEFQSSNKAEKLNNKAEAKGKRLIEEI
;
A
#
# COMPACT_ATOMS: atom_id res chain seq x y z
N MET A 1 87.61 5.53 21.34
CA MET A 1 88.11 6.68 22.12
C MET A 1 87.06 7.78 22.03
N ASN A 2 86.55 8.25 23.18
CA ASN A 2 85.58 9.35 23.43
C ASN A 2 84.16 9.21 22.84
N ARG A 3 83.06 9.15 23.63
CA ARG A 3 82.48 10.01 24.70
C ARG A 3 81.81 11.30 24.19
N GLY A 4 80.52 11.46 24.53
CA GLY A 4 79.76 12.72 24.61
C GLY A 4 78.37 12.63 23.98
N LYS A 5 77.28 12.24 24.67
CA LYS A 5 76.41 12.99 25.61
C LYS A 5 75.60 14.18 25.00
N PHE A 6 74.27 13.98 25.03
CA PHE A 6 73.19 14.86 25.54
C PHE A 6 72.30 15.71 24.59
N PHE A 7 71.02 15.29 24.55
CA PHE A 7 69.72 15.99 24.69
C PHE A 7 69.25 17.12 23.75
N GLY A 8 68.02 16.92 23.26
CA GLY A 8 67.03 17.92 22.82
C GLY A 8 65.77 17.19 22.29
N THR A 9 64.84 16.77 23.16
CA THR A 9 63.49 17.37 23.38
C THR A 9 62.67 17.65 22.10
N GLN A 10 61.73 16.72 21.82
CA GLN A 10 60.36 16.77 21.22
C GLN A 10 59.86 18.00 20.41
N PRO A 11 58.82 17.86 19.53
CA PRO A 11 57.85 16.76 19.41
C PRO A 11 57.66 16.19 17.98
N ILE A 12 57.03 15.02 17.96
CA ILE A 12 56.51 14.32 16.78
C ILE A 12 55.39 15.18 16.20
N GLY A 13 55.61 15.69 14.99
CA GLY A 13 54.59 16.38 14.22
C GLY A 13 53.42 15.46 13.92
N GLN A 14 52.23 16.00 14.14
CA GLN A 14 51.01 15.64 13.43
C GLN A 14 51.33 15.25 11.98
N ASP A 15 50.92 14.05 11.59
CA ASP A 15 50.43 13.72 10.26
C ASP A 15 49.72 12.36 10.35
N ILE A 16 48.62 12.33 11.12
CA ILE A 16 47.58 11.33 10.90
C ILE A 16 46.61 12.00 9.95
N ILE A 17 46.76 11.56 8.71
CA ILE A 17 45.96 11.89 7.54
C ILE A 17 44.48 11.83 7.90
N ASP A 18 43.84 12.96 7.67
CA ASP A 18 42.41 13.20 7.69
C ASP A 18 41.70 12.21 6.76
N VAL A 19 41.21 11.10 7.32
CA VAL A 19 40.32 10.14 6.66
C VAL A 19 39.04 10.05 7.49
N THR A 20 38.31 11.16 7.56
CA THR A 20 36.91 11.19 7.98
C THR A 20 36.18 12.36 7.33
N GLY A 21 36.20 12.40 5.99
CA GLY A 21 35.37 13.32 5.21
C GLY A 21 33.91 12.85 5.17
N CYS A 22 33.03 13.68 5.75
CA CYS A 22 31.56 13.62 5.72
C CYS A 22 30.87 12.51 6.53
N TYR A 23 31.00 12.56 7.86
CA TYR A 23 29.84 12.24 8.71
C TYR A 23 28.96 13.49 8.76
N SER A 24 27.86 13.48 8.01
CA SER A 24 26.83 14.52 8.07
C SER A 24 26.16 14.46 9.44
N THR A 25 26.65 15.27 10.37
CA THR A 25 26.07 15.40 11.72
C THR A 25 24.73 16.12 11.63
N LEU A 26 23.70 15.49 12.21
CA LEU A 26 22.45 16.17 12.56
C LEU A 26 22.76 17.42 13.39
N SER A 27 21.88 18.42 13.34
CA SER A 27 22.01 19.61 14.18
C SER A 27 22.01 19.22 15.66
N GLU A 28 22.70 19.99 16.51
CA GLU A 28 22.74 19.73 17.95
C GLU A 28 21.33 19.69 18.57
N GLU A 29 20.43 20.56 18.11
CA GLU A 29 19.01 20.58 18.51
C GLU A 29 18.28 19.29 18.12
N THR A 30 18.51 18.79 16.89
CA THR A 30 17.94 17.52 16.41
C THR A 30 18.49 16.33 17.21
N MET A 31 19.80 16.34 17.51
CA MET A 31 20.43 15.29 18.32
C MET A 31 19.92 15.28 19.75
N GLU A 32 19.74 16.44 20.38
CA GLU A 32 19.22 16.54 21.75
C GLU A 32 17.78 16.03 21.84
N LYS A 33 16.93 16.40 20.86
CA LYS A 33 15.57 15.83 20.72
C LYS A 33 15.60 14.31 20.57
N LEU A 34 16.48 13.77 19.73
CA LEU A 34 16.60 12.32 19.54
C LEU A 34 17.05 11.61 20.82
N LEU A 35 18.05 12.16 21.51
CA LEU A 35 18.61 11.61 22.75
C LEU A 35 17.63 11.69 23.94
N SER A 36 16.73 12.68 23.93
CA SER A 36 15.63 12.77 24.91
C SER A 36 14.47 11.79 24.64
N GLY A 37 14.54 11.00 23.57
CA GLY A 37 13.52 10.03 23.20
C GLY A 37 12.27 10.65 22.58
N GLN A 38 12.36 11.91 22.13
CA GLN A 38 11.25 12.58 21.46
C GLN A 38 11.18 12.15 20.00
N GLU A 39 9.96 11.92 19.51
CA GLU A 39 9.72 11.65 18.10
C GLU A 39 10.03 12.90 17.26
N ILE A 40 10.84 12.75 16.22
CA ILE A 40 11.28 13.83 15.35
C ILE A 40 10.46 13.78 14.06
N SER A 41 9.74 14.86 13.77
CA SER A 41 9.03 15.01 12.50
C SER A 41 9.94 15.59 11.42
N PHE A 42 9.57 15.42 10.15
CA PHE A 42 10.28 16.09 9.05
C PHE A 42 10.32 17.61 9.24
N ASP A 43 9.29 18.20 9.86
CA ASP A 43 9.21 19.64 10.06
C ASP A 43 10.20 20.17 11.10
N ASP A 44 10.64 19.33 12.05
CA ASP A 44 11.65 19.63 13.05
C ASP A 44 13.07 19.77 12.49
N LEU A 45 13.30 19.29 11.27
CA LEU A 45 14.62 19.33 10.63
C LEU A 45 14.95 20.74 10.12
N SER A 46 16.21 21.12 10.26
CA SER A 46 16.78 22.31 9.63
C SER A 46 16.70 22.23 8.10
N LEU A 47 16.84 23.37 7.42
CA LEU A 47 16.75 23.44 5.97
C LEU A 47 17.85 22.60 5.28
N GLU A 48 19.04 22.54 5.88
CA GLU A 48 20.16 21.74 5.43
C GLU A 48 19.88 20.24 5.59
N GLU A 49 19.36 19.82 6.75
CA GLU A 49 18.96 18.42 6.99
C GLU A 49 17.83 18.00 6.05
N LYS A 50 16.82 18.84 5.82
CA LYS A 50 15.74 18.59 4.85
C LYS A 50 16.29 18.38 3.43
N LYS A 51 17.28 19.18 3.01
CA LYS A 51 17.95 19.00 1.70
C LYS A 51 18.73 17.70 1.63
N GLN A 52 19.43 17.32 2.71
CA GLN A 52 20.17 16.07 2.78
C GLN A 52 19.21 14.87 2.74
N PHE A 53 18.11 14.92 3.48
CA PHE A 53 17.07 13.90 3.47
C PHE A 53 16.48 13.73 2.06
N HIS A 54 16.07 14.82 1.39
CA HIS A 54 15.59 14.74 0.01
C HIS A 54 16.62 14.20 -0.96
N ARG A 55 17.91 14.53 -0.77
CA ARG A 55 19.00 13.98 -1.57
C ARG A 55 19.14 12.48 -1.36
N ALA A 56 19.09 12.01 -0.12
CA ALA A 56 19.13 10.58 0.23
C ALA A 56 17.93 9.82 -0.34
N ILE A 57 16.72 10.43 -0.36
CA ILE A 57 15.55 9.90 -1.07
C ILE A 57 15.83 9.77 -2.56
N ALA A 58 16.32 10.84 -3.19
CA ALA A 58 16.55 10.88 -4.63
C ALA A 58 17.62 9.86 -5.09
N TYR A 59 18.64 9.61 -4.26
CA TYR A 59 19.65 8.58 -4.50
C TYR A 59 19.21 7.17 -4.07
N GLY A 60 18.02 7.03 -3.46
CA GLY A 60 17.50 5.75 -2.99
C GLY A 60 18.29 5.17 -1.82
N GLU A 61 19.06 5.97 -1.10
CA GLU A 61 19.86 5.53 0.05
C GLU A 61 18.95 5.03 1.18
N LEU A 62 17.84 5.73 1.41
CA LEU A 62 16.84 5.37 2.43
C LEU A 62 16.02 4.13 2.05
N SER A 63 15.93 3.78 0.76
CA SER A 63 15.15 2.61 0.31
C SER A 63 15.67 1.29 0.90
N LYS A 64 16.99 1.23 1.18
CA LYS A 64 17.64 0.05 1.76
C LYS A 64 17.39 -0.09 3.25
N MET A 65 16.96 0.98 3.91
CA MET A 65 16.69 1.01 5.34
C MET A 65 15.24 0.64 5.66
N ILE A 66 14.35 0.71 4.67
CA ILE A 66 12.93 0.38 4.82
C ILE A 66 12.76 -1.10 4.48
N LYS A 67 12.23 -1.87 5.44
CA LYS A 67 11.82 -3.25 5.18
C LYS A 67 10.51 -3.26 4.39
N PRO A 68 10.44 -3.90 3.21
CA PRO A 68 9.18 -4.07 2.50
C PRO A 68 8.17 -4.83 3.35
N TRP A 69 6.93 -4.36 3.35
CA TRP A 69 5.83 -5.02 4.03
C TRP A 69 5.38 -6.24 3.24
N ASP A 70 5.32 -7.37 3.95
CA ASP A 70 4.72 -8.59 3.45
C ASP A 70 3.22 -8.57 3.68
N PRO A 71 2.40 -8.64 2.62
CA PRO A 71 0.96 -8.55 2.79
C PRO A 71 0.41 -9.64 3.68
N TRP A 72 -0.51 -9.27 4.58
CA TRP A 72 -1.07 -10.21 5.56
C TRP A 72 -1.75 -11.40 4.88
N TRP A 73 -2.36 -11.21 3.70
CA TRP A 73 -3.02 -12.26 2.92
C TRP A 73 -2.04 -13.28 2.31
N SER A 74 -0.74 -12.97 2.26
CA SER A 74 0.29 -13.92 1.83
C SER A 74 0.81 -14.78 2.99
N LYS A 75 0.49 -14.43 4.24
CA LYS A 75 0.99 -15.13 5.43
C LYS A 75 0.20 -16.43 5.71
N PRO A 76 0.82 -17.48 6.26
CA PRO A 76 0.12 -18.70 6.67
C PRO A 76 -1.02 -18.46 7.67
N SER A 77 -0.89 -17.42 8.52
CA SER A 77 -1.92 -17.00 9.46
C SER A 77 -3.24 -16.61 8.78
N ALA A 78 -3.20 -16.10 7.55
CA ALA A 78 -4.41 -15.74 6.81
C ALA A 78 -5.31 -16.96 6.48
N ARG A 79 -4.74 -18.17 6.41
CA ARG A 79 -5.51 -19.41 6.21
C ARG A 79 -6.23 -19.88 7.48
N LYS A 80 -5.81 -19.38 8.64
CA LYS A 80 -6.36 -19.72 9.96
C LYS A 80 -7.51 -18.80 10.39
N ILE A 81 -7.84 -17.77 9.61
CA ILE A 81 -8.95 -16.85 9.91
C ILE A 81 -10.26 -17.64 9.92
N ARG A 82 -11.02 -17.50 11.01
CA ARG A 82 -12.34 -18.09 11.17
C ARG A 82 -13.30 -17.04 11.71
N LEU A 83 -14.49 -16.99 11.14
CA LEU A 83 -15.62 -16.22 11.67
C LEU A 83 -16.64 -17.14 12.30
N SER A 84 -17.45 -16.60 13.22
CA SER A 84 -18.63 -17.26 13.73
C SER A 84 -19.72 -17.31 12.64
N SER A 85 -20.80 -18.06 12.88
CA SER A 85 -21.99 -18.04 12.02
C SER A 85 -22.63 -16.65 11.90
N GLU A 86 -22.37 -15.78 12.86
CA GLU A 86 -22.86 -14.41 12.91
C GLU A 86 -21.84 -13.39 12.36
N GLY A 87 -20.69 -13.84 11.85
CA GLY A 87 -19.69 -12.99 11.20
C GLY A 87 -18.70 -12.30 12.15
N THR A 88 -18.70 -12.64 13.44
CA THR A 88 -17.69 -12.13 14.39
C THR A 88 -16.40 -12.94 14.30
N GLN A 89 -15.25 -12.32 14.56
CA GLN A 89 -13.99 -13.04 14.53
C GLN A 89 -13.87 -14.04 15.69
N LEU A 90 -13.69 -15.34 15.37
CA LEU A 90 -13.42 -16.36 16.37
C LEU A 90 -11.93 -16.29 16.73
N VAL A 91 -11.62 -15.72 17.89
CA VAL A 91 -10.26 -15.67 18.41
C VAL A 91 -9.81 -17.09 18.79
N GLN A 92 -8.87 -17.66 18.04
CA GLN A 92 -7.94 -18.65 18.58
C GLN A 92 -6.52 -18.09 18.51
N LEU A 93 -6.24 -17.13 19.39
CA LEU A 93 -4.89 -16.85 19.85
C LEU A 93 -4.60 -17.83 20.99
N LEU A 94 -3.99 -18.98 20.65
CA LEU A 94 -3.22 -19.72 21.64
C LEU A 94 -1.81 -19.11 21.65
N PRO A 95 -1.27 -18.75 22.82
CA PRO A 95 0.01 -18.06 22.91
C PRO A 95 1.11 -18.99 22.40
N GLU A 96 1.73 -18.62 21.28
CA GLU A 96 3.00 -19.19 20.87
C GLU A 96 4.03 -18.67 21.87
N LYS A 97 4.48 -19.57 22.74
CA LYS A 97 5.46 -19.35 23.82
C LYS A 97 6.34 -18.12 23.61
N GLU A 98 6.23 -17.20 24.55
CA GLU A 98 7.14 -16.10 24.82
C GLU A 98 8.60 -16.53 24.56
N LEU A 99 9.18 -15.99 23.48
CA LEU A 99 10.62 -15.77 23.42
C LEU A 99 10.86 -14.35 23.96
N PRO A 100 11.92 -14.13 24.75
CA PRO A 100 12.05 -12.90 25.52
C PRO A 100 12.27 -11.70 24.62
N ASP A 101 11.63 -10.60 25.02
CA ASP A 101 11.77 -9.24 24.54
C ASP A 101 13.19 -8.88 24.04
N ASP A 102 13.24 -8.36 22.82
CA ASP A 102 14.24 -7.36 22.46
C ASP A 102 13.62 -6.33 21.49
N ILE A 103 13.27 -5.18 22.07
CA ILE A 103 13.13 -3.85 21.46
C ILE A 103 12.00 -3.65 20.43
N GLY A 104 10.87 -3.14 20.92
CA GLY A 104 10.12 -2.02 20.31
C GLY A 104 9.81 -2.14 18.82
N GLY A 105 8.94 -3.07 18.45
CA GLY A 105 8.27 -3.07 17.15
C GLY A 105 6.77 -3.23 17.38
N GLU A 106 6.03 -2.16 17.17
CA GLU A 106 4.56 -2.21 17.06
C GLU A 106 4.14 -3.34 16.11
N GLU A 107 3.09 -4.08 16.49
CA GLU A 107 2.61 -5.31 15.85
C GLU A 107 2.02 -5.08 14.43
N PHE A 108 2.79 -4.49 13.51
CA PHE A 108 2.47 -4.40 12.09
C PHE A 108 2.74 -5.74 11.40
N GLY A 109 2.17 -6.81 11.96
CA GLY A 109 2.49 -8.19 11.60
C GLY A 109 1.28 -9.10 11.48
N GLU A 110 0.14 -8.72 12.05
CA GLU A 110 -1.00 -9.61 12.20
C GLU A 110 -2.08 -9.39 11.15
N VAL A 111 -2.87 -10.45 10.92
CA VAL A 111 -4.08 -10.37 10.11
C VAL A 111 -4.99 -9.29 10.71
N PRO A 112 -5.59 -8.40 9.90
CA PRO A 112 -6.49 -7.40 10.42
C PRO A 112 -7.65 -8.05 11.19
N THR A 113 -8.03 -7.46 12.32
CA THR A 113 -9.15 -7.99 13.10
C THR A 113 -10.46 -7.91 12.31
N GLY A 114 -11.30 -8.93 12.44
CA GLY A 114 -12.62 -8.97 11.86
C GLY A 114 -13.63 -8.13 12.66
N PRO A 115 -14.93 -8.21 12.29
CA PRO A 115 -15.99 -7.51 13.00
C PRO A 115 -16.08 -7.91 14.47
N GLU A 116 -16.14 -6.92 15.36
CA GLU A 116 -16.37 -7.12 16.81
C GLU A 116 -17.84 -7.44 17.11
N THR A 117 -18.75 -6.93 16.28
CA THR A 117 -20.19 -7.13 16.40
C THR A 117 -20.71 -8.04 15.29
N PRO A 118 -21.74 -8.86 15.57
CA PRO A 118 -22.42 -9.65 14.56
C PRO A 118 -22.79 -8.84 13.31
N LEU A 119 -22.52 -9.40 12.13
CA LEU A 119 -22.95 -8.82 10.87
C LEU A 119 -24.47 -9.01 10.73
N PRO A 120 -25.23 -7.93 10.54
CA PRO A 120 -26.67 -8.04 10.41
C PRO A 120 -27.04 -8.67 9.06
N PRO A 121 -28.21 -9.32 8.96
CA PRO A 121 -28.71 -9.81 7.69
C PRO A 121 -28.88 -8.67 6.67
N LEU A 122 -28.60 -8.93 5.40
CA LEU A 122 -28.64 -7.95 4.33
C LEU A 122 -30.04 -7.35 4.13
N SER A 123 -31.08 -8.17 4.38
CA SER A 123 -32.49 -7.77 4.37
C SER A 123 -32.83 -6.68 5.39
N SER A 124 -32.05 -6.55 6.46
CA SER A 124 -32.19 -5.46 7.45
C SER A 124 -31.60 -4.14 6.96
N LEU A 125 -30.66 -4.19 6.01
CA LEU A 125 -29.96 -3.01 5.46
C LEU A 125 -30.68 -2.45 4.22
N SER A 126 -31.31 -3.32 3.45
CA SER A 126 -32.04 -2.95 2.24
C SER A 126 -33.23 -3.89 2.00
N SER A 127 -34.37 -3.30 1.68
CA SER A 127 -35.55 -4.05 1.23
C SER A 127 -35.50 -4.41 -0.26
N ARG A 128 -34.53 -3.87 -1.01
CA ARG A 128 -34.31 -4.17 -2.42
C ARG A 128 -33.38 -5.36 -2.57
N GLU A 129 -33.64 -6.16 -3.59
CA GLU A 129 -32.74 -7.25 -3.97
C GLU A 129 -31.33 -6.74 -4.25
N PRO A 130 -30.28 -7.47 -3.81
CA PRO A 130 -28.91 -7.10 -4.09
C PRO A 130 -28.63 -7.06 -5.59
N SER A 131 -27.88 -6.05 -6.03
CA SER A 131 -27.50 -5.93 -7.45
C SER A 131 -26.65 -7.13 -7.89
N PRO A 132 -26.83 -7.66 -9.11
CA PRO A 132 -25.97 -8.71 -9.64
C PRO A 132 -24.51 -8.24 -9.85
N LEU A 133 -24.27 -6.92 -9.84
CA LEU A 133 -22.94 -6.33 -10.03
C LEU A 133 -22.08 -6.30 -8.76
N LEU A 134 -22.58 -6.78 -7.62
CA LEU A 134 -21.84 -6.73 -6.35
C LEU A 134 -20.52 -7.52 -6.38
N THR A 135 -20.44 -8.60 -7.16
CA THR A 135 -19.20 -9.34 -7.40
C THR A 135 -18.14 -8.49 -8.09
N VAL A 136 -18.53 -7.72 -9.10
CA VAL A 136 -17.64 -6.80 -9.82
C VAL A 136 -17.23 -5.63 -8.93
N HIS A 137 -18.18 -5.07 -8.17
CA HIS A 137 -17.91 -4.03 -7.19
C HIS A 137 -16.94 -4.49 -6.10
N LEU A 138 -17.04 -5.76 -5.66
CA LEU A 138 -16.11 -6.33 -4.70
C LEU A 138 -14.69 -6.37 -5.26
N VAL A 139 -14.50 -6.74 -6.53
CA VAL A 139 -13.17 -6.73 -7.18
C VAL A 139 -12.57 -5.33 -7.19
N ASP A 140 -13.37 -4.31 -7.55
CA ASP A 140 -12.92 -2.91 -7.55
C ASP A 140 -12.49 -2.45 -6.15
N ILE A 141 -13.29 -2.76 -5.14
CA ILE A 141 -13.01 -2.40 -3.75
C ILE A 141 -11.76 -3.11 -3.24
N LEU A 142 -11.64 -4.43 -3.45
CA LEU A 142 -10.46 -5.20 -3.03
C LEU A 142 -9.19 -4.73 -3.71
N TYR A 143 -9.25 -4.38 -5.00
CA TYR A 143 -8.10 -3.83 -5.71
C TYR A 143 -7.65 -2.51 -5.07
N SER A 144 -8.59 -1.59 -4.84
CA SER A 144 -8.27 -0.29 -4.21
C SER A 144 -7.69 -0.47 -2.80
N TYR A 145 -8.18 -1.44 -2.02
CA TYR A 145 -7.65 -1.79 -0.71
C TYR A 145 -6.21 -2.34 -0.81
N CYS A 146 -5.98 -3.36 -1.64
CA CYS A 146 -4.67 -3.98 -1.79
C CYS A 146 -3.62 -2.97 -2.29
N PHE A 147 -4.00 -2.14 -3.27
CA PHE A 147 -3.15 -1.07 -3.77
C PHE A 147 -2.77 -0.10 -2.66
N THR A 148 -3.75 0.36 -1.88
CA THR A 148 -3.52 1.33 -0.80
C THR A 148 -2.59 0.75 0.27
N LEU A 149 -2.81 -0.49 0.69
CA LEU A 149 -1.91 -1.13 1.67
C LEU A 149 -0.49 -1.29 1.13
N ARG A 150 -0.31 -1.61 -0.15
CA ARG A 150 1.03 -1.66 -0.76
C ARG A 150 1.68 -0.28 -0.85
N LEU A 151 0.91 0.76 -1.15
CA LEU A 151 1.42 2.13 -1.21
C LEU A 151 1.91 2.62 0.16
N TYR A 152 1.16 2.29 1.21
CA TYR A 152 1.46 2.67 2.59
C TYR A 152 2.30 1.63 3.34
N ASN A 153 2.89 0.66 2.65
CA ASN A 153 3.71 -0.39 3.26
C ASN A 153 3.03 -1.07 4.47
N GLY A 154 1.73 -1.33 4.36
CA GLY A 154 0.90 -1.94 5.40
C GLY A 154 0.35 -0.98 6.47
N ASP A 155 0.91 0.23 6.61
CA ASP A 155 0.51 1.19 7.62
C ASP A 155 -0.29 2.36 7.02
N TRP A 156 -1.55 2.10 6.69
CA TRP A 156 -2.45 3.16 6.21
C TRP A 156 -2.78 4.20 7.29
N ARG A 157 -2.51 3.94 8.58
CA ARG A 157 -2.85 4.85 9.69
C ARG A 157 -1.89 6.03 9.78
N SER A 158 -0.67 5.90 9.25
CA SER A 158 0.32 6.99 9.23
C SER A 158 -0.19 8.25 8.50
N ASP A 159 -1.13 8.09 7.58
CA ASP A 159 -1.81 9.16 6.84
C ASP A 159 -3.18 8.64 6.39
N ALA A 160 -4.14 8.67 7.32
CA ALA A 160 -5.44 8.05 7.12
C ALA A 160 -6.25 8.80 6.05
N LEU A 161 -6.22 10.14 6.06
CA LEU A 161 -6.89 10.96 5.05
C LEU A 161 -6.30 10.78 3.64
N GLY A 162 -4.97 10.69 3.52
CA GLY A 162 -4.31 10.37 2.25
C GLY A 162 -4.65 8.96 1.77
N SER A 163 -4.66 7.97 2.68
CA SER A 163 -5.07 6.60 2.38
C SER A 163 -6.50 6.53 1.83
N VAL A 164 -7.45 7.24 2.47
CA VAL A 164 -8.83 7.39 1.96
C VAL A 164 -8.86 8.06 0.59
N THR A 165 -8.04 9.09 0.38
CA THR A 165 -7.96 9.80 -0.90
C THR A 165 -7.47 8.87 -2.02
N VAL A 166 -6.49 8.01 -1.73
CA VAL A 166 -6.00 7.00 -2.67
C VAL A 166 -7.12 6.01 -3.02
N VAL A 167 -7.79 5.44 -2.03
CA VAL A 167 -8.95 4.54 -2.25
C VAL A 167 -10.00 5.18 -3.14
N LEU A 168 -10.44 6.41 -2.81
CA LEU A 168 -11.47 7.11 -3.59
C LEU A 168 -10.99 7.52 -4.98
N SER A 169 -9.69 7.77 -5.17
CA SER A 169 -9.16 8.12 -6.50
C SER A 169 -9.08 6.92 -7.43
N LEU A 170 -8.80 5.73 -6.89
CA LEU A 170 -8.63 4.50 -7.65
C LEU A 170 -9.96 3.79 -7.92
N SER A 171 -10.82 3.73 -6.91
CA SER A 171 -12.09 3.01 -6.99
C SER A 171 -13.11 3.81 -7.78
N SER A 172 -13.51 3.29 -8.94
CA SER A 172 -14.62 3.83 -9.72
C SER A 172 -15.95 3.71 -8.97
N VAL A 173 -16.09 2.63 -8.20
CA VAL A 173 -17.29 2.24 -7.44
C VAL A 173 -17.53 3.10 -6.20
N LEU A 174 -16.46 3.48 -5.49
CA LEU A 174 -16.49 4.28 -4.26
C LEU A 174 -16.30 5.76 -4.52
N GLY A 175 -15.38 6.13 -5.43
CA GLY A 175 -15.03 7.52 -5.71
C GLY A 175 -15.98 8.22 -6.69
N GLN A 176 -16.35 7.53 -7.75
CA GLN A 176 -17.14 8.09 -8.85
C GLN A 176 -18.60 7.62 -8.83
N GLY A 177 -18.92 6.59 -8.03
CA GLY A 177 -20.24 5.97 -8.01
C GLY A 177 -20.57 5.21 -9.30
N ALA A 178 -19.55 4.81 -10.06
CA ALA A 178 -19.70 3.99 -11.25
C ALA A 178 -20.25 2.59 -10.91
N GLN A 179 -20.75 1.91 -11.93
CA GLN A 179 -21.30 0.56 -11.85
C GLN A 179 -20.66 -0.31 -12.94
N PRO A 180 -19.36 -0.65 -12.79
CA PRO A 180 -18.70 -1.53 -13.76
C PRO A 180 -19.49 -2.83 -13.88
N GLU A 181 -19.76 -3.23 -15.12
CA GLU A 181 -20.60 -4.39 -15.43
C GLU A 181 -19.78 -5.67 -15.52
N THR A 182 -18.47 -5.54 -15.76
CA THR A 182 -17.56 -6.68 -15.94
C THR A 182 -16.28 -6.54 -15.14
N VAL A 183 -15.65 -7.68 -14.81
CA VAL A 183 -14.32 -7.72 -14.17
C VAL A 183 -13.27 -7.06 -15.07
N LEU A 184 -13.34 -7.29 -16.39
CA LEU A 184 -12.44 -6.68 -17.35
C LEU A 184 -12.51 -5.15 -17.31
N GLU A 185 -13.72 -4.57 -17.27
CA GLU A 185 -13.92 -3.13 -17.18
C GLU A 185 -13.31 -2.57 -15.89
N ALA A 186 -13.60 -3.19 -14.74
CA ALA A 186 -13.03 -2.78 -13.45
C ALA A 186 -11.49 -2.84 -13.47
N LEU A 187 -10.91 -3.94 -13.93
CA LEU A 187 -9.44 -4.09 -14.00
C LEU A 187 -8.80 -3.11 -14.98
N SER A 188 -9.41 -2.88 -16.15
CA SER A 188 -8.90 -1.93 -17.13
C SER A 188 -8.85 -0.52 -16.56
N HIS A 189 -9.88 -0.10 -15.82
CA HIS A 189 -9.90 1.17 -15.11
C HIS A 189 -8.68 1.32 -14.18
N PHE A 190 -8.37 0.31 -13.38
CA PHE A 190 -7.21 0.37 -12.49
C PHE A 190 -5.90 0.41 -13.25
N LEU A 191 -5.71 -0.45 -14.25
CA LEU A 191 -4.45 -0.48 -15.00
C LEU A 191 -4.18 0.86 -15.70
N GLU A 192 -5.22 1.58 -16.12
CA GLU A 192 -5.12 2.96 -16.60
C GLU A 192 -4.75 3.93 -15.48
N GLN A 193 -5.43 3.87 -14.33
CA GLN A 193 -5.16 4.75 -13.19
C GLN A 193 -3.74 4.57 -12.62
N VAL A 194 -3.23 3.34 -12.51
CA VAL A 194 -1.87 3.08 -12.02
C VAL A 194 -0.79 3.64 -12.96
N CYS A 195 -1.14 3.87 -14.24
CA CYS A 195 -0.26 4.53 -15.19
C CYS A 195 -0.26 6.07 -15.07
N CYS A 196 -1.12 6.66 -14.23
CA CYS A 196 -1.16 8.10 -14.05
C CYS A 196 0.12 8.65 -13.39
N PRO A 197 0.45 9.93 -13.58
CA PRO A 197 1.64 10.53 -12.97
C PRO A 197 1.71 10.39 -11.45
N ALA A 198 0.57 10.33 -10.76
CA ALA A 198 0.52 10.20 -9.31
C ALA A 198 1.11 8.87 -8.81
N TYR A 199 0.95 7.78 -9.57
CA TYR A 199 1.39 6.43 -9.17
C TYR A 199 2.53 5.87 -10.01
N ARG A 200 3.06 6.66 -10.97
CA ARG A 200 4.13 6.23 -11.89
C ARG A 200 5.36 5.66 -11.18
N HIS A 201 5.69 6.19 -9.99
CA HIS A 201 6.84 5.78 -9.20
C HIS A 201 6.69 4.38 -8.57
N MET A 202 5.49 3.82 -8.54
CA MET A 202 5.19 2.53 -7.91
C MET A 202 5.56 1.31 -8.75
N GLY A 203 6.11 1.48 -9.96
CA GLY A 203 6.45 0.37 -10.85
C GLY A 203 5.44 0.14 -11.99
N GLY A 204 4.46 1.04 -12.13
CA GLY A 204 3.55 1.09 -13.28
C GLY A 204 2.74 -0.20 -13.47
N LEU A 205 2.60 -0.65 -14.72
CA LEU A 205 1.71 -1.78 -15.04
C LEU A 205 2.08 -3.08 -14.31
N GLN A 206 3.36 -3.39 -14.13
CA GLN A 206 3.77 -4.63 -13.45
C GLN A 206 3.32 -4.64 -11.99
N PHE A 207 3.44 -3.49 -11.33
CA PHE A 207 2.88 -3.30 -10.01
C PHE A 207 1.35 -3.46 -10.03
N GLY A 208 0.67 -2.81 -10.98
CA GLY A 208 -0.77 -2.93 -11.15
C GLY A 208 -1.25 -4.39 -11.35
N LEU A 209 -0.51 -5.20 -12.11
CA LEU A 209 -0.78 -6.63 -12.31
C LEU A 209 -0.50 -7.47 -11.05
N SER A 210 0.48 -7.09 -10.24
CA SER A 210 0.76 -7.75 -8.96
C SER A 210 -0.35 -7.50 -7.93
N VAL A 211 -0.97 -6.31 -7.94
CA VAL A 211 -2.15 -6.03 -7.10
C VAL A 211 -3.33 -6.94 -7.49
N ILE A 212 -3.45 -7.32 -8.76
CA ILE A 212 -4.46 -8.32 -9.16
C ILE A 212 -4.17 -9.69 -8.53
N ASP A 213 -2.90 -10.09 -8.35
CA ASP A 213 -2.57 -11.33 -7.63
C ASP A 213 -2.99 -11.27 -6.16
N ASP A 214 -2.93 -10.10 -5.54
CA ASP A 214 -3.41 -9.91 -4.17
C ASP A 214 -4.92 -10.09 -4.06
N VAL A 215 -5.67 -9.52 -5.00
CA VAL A 215 -7.12 -9.70 -5.09
C VAL A 215 -7.46 -11.18 -5.27
N ILE A 216 -6.76 -11.87 -6.17
CA ILE A 216 -6.92 -13.33 -6.37
C ILE A 216 -6.59 -14.09 -5.08
N SER A 217 -5.55 -13.69 -4.36
CA SER A 217 -5.13 -14.33 -3.11
C SER A 217 -6.19 -14.17 -2.03
N LEU A 218 -6.74 -12.96 -1.85
CA LEU A 218 -7.83 -12.69 -0.91
C LEU A 218 -9.10 -13.49 -1.25
N LEU A 219 -9.51 -13.51 -2.52
CA LEU A 219 -10.66 -14.32 -2.96
C LEU A 219 -10.43 -15.81 -2.69
N SER A 220 -9.20 -16.30 -2.86
CA SER A 220 -8.85 -17.70 -2.61
C SER A 220 -8.79 -18.07 -1.11
N LEU A 221 -8.72 -17.08 -0.21
CA LEU A 221 -8.81 -17.29 1.24
C LEU A 221 -10.26 -17.41 1.74
N GLY A 222 -11.24 -16.99 0.94
CA GLY A 222 -12.67 -17.17 1.21
C GLY A 222 -13.30 -16.11 2.12
N THR A 223 -14.55 -16.35 2.50
CA THR A 223 -15.45 -15.37 3.16
C THR A 223 -14.80 -14.71 4.37
N SER A 224 -14.15 -15.49 5.24
CA SER A 224 -13.57 -14.98 6.48
C SER A 224 -12.50 -13.91 6.24
N ALA A 225 -11.60 -14.14 5.28
CA ALA A 225 -10.55 -13.19 4.94
C ALA A 225 -11.10 -11.94 4.22
N LEU A 226 -12.09 -12.13 3.34
CA LEU A 226 -12.74 -11.03 2.63
C LEU A 226 -13.45 -10.08 3.61
N VAL A 227 -14.17 -10.62 4.58
CA VAL A 227 -14.81 -9.83 5.64
C VAL A 227 -13.77 -9.09 6.48
N CYS A 228 -12.64 -9.72 6.85
CA CYS A 228 -11.57 -9.03 7.58
C CYS A 228 -10.95 -7.89 6.76
N ALA A 229 -10.70 -8.09 5.45
CA ALA A 229 -10.21 -7.05 4.55
C ALA A 229 -11.18 -5.88 4.44
N LEU A 230 -12.48 -6.15 4.27
CA LEU A 230 -13.52 -5.13 4.21
C LEU A 230 -13.70 -4.41 5.55
N CYS A 231 -13.53 -5.10 6.68
CA CYS A 231 -13.56 -4.51 8.01
C CYS A 231 -12.36 -3.56 8.23
N ASP A 232 -11.16 -3.94 7.81
CA ASP A 232 -9.98 -3.07 7.85
C ASP A 232 -10.14 -1.86 6.94
N MET A 233 -10.66 -2.06 5.72
CA MET A 233 -10.98 -0.96 4.82
C MET A 233 -12.04 -0.02 5.39
N HIS A 234 -13.06 -0.55 6.07
CA HIS A 234 -14.07 0.26 6.74
C HIS A 234 -13.45 1.13 7.84
N ARG A 235 -12.52 0.58 8.63
CA ARG A 235 -11.75 1.35 9.62
C ARG A 235 -10.87 2.42 8.97
N LEU A 236 -10.23 2.10 7.84
CA LEU A 236 -9.45 3.05 7.03
C LEU A 236 -10.31 4.26 6.64
N ILE A 237 -11.52 4.03 6.12
CA ILE A 237 -12.47 5.10 5.78
C ILE A 237 -12.88 5.92 7.01
N GLN A 238 -13.12 5.26 8.15
CA GLN A 238 -13.54 5.94 9.38
C GLN A 238 -12.46 6.84 9.98
N GLU A 239 -11.21 6.38 10.03
CA GLU A 239 -10.10 7.19 10.53
C GLU A 239 -9.85 8.40 9.60
N GLY A 240 -9.89 8.21 8.29
CA GLY A 240 -9.80 9.34 7.36
C GLY A 240 -10.98 10.32 7.49
N GLU A 241 -12.20 9.87 7.84
CA GLU A 241 -13.29 10.80 8.17
C GLU A 241 -13.00 11.62 9.42
N LYS A 242 -12.41 11.00 10.45
CA LYS A 242 -12.04 11.70 11.70
C LYS A 242 -10.98 12.75 11.43
N GLU A 243 -9.93 12.40 10.68
CA GLU A 243 -8.84 13.31 10.32
C GLU A 243 -9.33 14.48 9.43
N ALA A 244 -10.21 14.21 8.45
CA ALA A 244 -10.84 15.25 7.63
C ALA A 244 -11.68 16.27 8.44
N ARG A 245 -12.15 15.90 9.63
CA ARG A 245 -12.89 16.81 10.53
C ARG A 245 -11.95 17.73 11.30
N SER A 246 -10.75 17.28 11.64
CA SER A 246 -9.75 18.07 12.38
C SER A 246 -9.01 19.08 11.51
N GLU A 247 -8.74 18.78 10.24
CA GLU A 247 -8.07 19.71 9.33
C GLU A 247 -8.95 20.94 9.04
N ARG A 248 -8.38 22.14 8.80
CA ARG A 248 -9.12 23.39 8.45
C ARG A 248 -9.07 23.78 6.95
N PRO A 249 -9.56 22.97 5.98
CA PRO A 249 -9.57 23.37 4.57
C PRO A 249 -10.75 24.29 4.20
N ARG A 250 -10.68 24.87 2.99
CA ARG A 250 -11.75 25.70 2.40
C ARG A 250 -13.08 24.94 2.34
N LYS A 251 -14.17 25.56 2.83
CA LYS A 251 -15.49 24.94 3.11
C LYS A 251 -16.05 24.06 1.98
N SER A 252 -15.97 24.48 0.71
CA SER A 252 -16.63 23.77 -0.41
C SER A 252 -15.97 22.43 -0.80
N ARG A 253 -14.64 22.34 -0.77
CA ARG A 253 -13.90 21.10 -1.09
C ARG A 253 -14.09 20.04 0.01
N ARG A 254 -14.18 20.50 1.27
CA ARG A 254 -14.45 19.66 2.45
C ARG A 254 -15.76 18.89 2.31
N ASP A 255 -16.83 19.56 1.89
CA ASP A 255 -18.17 18.95 1.82
C ASP A 255 -18.28 17.89 0.72
N GLY A 256 -17.52 18.03 -0.37
CA GLY A 256 -17.43 17.02 -1.43
C GLY A 256 -16.77 15.73 -0.93
N ILE A 257 -15.56 15.85 -0.39
CA ILE A 257 -14.78 14.71 0.12
C ILE A 257 -15.52 14.00 1.25
N ARG A 258 -16.07 14.75 2.21
CA ARG A 258 -16.83 14.15 3.32
C ARG A 258 -18.05 13.36 2.87
N ARG A 259 -18.75 13.84 1.83
CA ARG A 259 -19.89 13.09 1.25
C ARG A 259 -19.41 11.81 0.58
N ALA A 260 -18.32 11.87 -0.19
CA ALA A 260 -17.73 10.68 -0.82
C ALA A 260 -17.31 9.63 0.24
N ILE A 261 -16.63 10.06 1.31
CA ILE A 261 -16.23 9.19 2.44
C ILE A 261 -17.43 8.47 3.05
N LYS A 262 -18.51 9.20 3.37
CA LYS A 262 -19.72 8.59 3.94
C LYS A 262 -20.44 7.62 3.00
N LEU A 263 -20.43 7.89 1.70
CA LEU A 263 -21.01 7.00 0.71
C LEU A 263 -20.17 5.72 0.57
N ALA A 264 -18.84 5.87 0.57
CA ALA A 264 -17.90 4.76 0.53
C ALA A 264 -18.02 3.87 1.78
N GLU A 265 -18.04 4.46 2.98
CA GLU A 265 -18.24 3.76 4.25
C GLU A 265 -19.49 2.86 4.21
N ARG A 266 -20.63 3.44 3.82
CA ARG A 266 -21.90 2.69 3.71
C ARG A 266 -21.84 1.57 2.67
N LYS A 267 -21.20 1.82 1.52
CA LYS A 267 -21.09 0.82 0.44
C LYS A 267 -20.18 -0.33 0.82
N ILE A 268 -19.05 -0.05 1.48
CA ILE A 268 -18.15 -1.07 2.02
C ILE A 268 -18.87 -1.90 3.07
N TYR A 269 -19.58 -1.27 4.02
CA TYR A 269 -20.34 -1.98 5.04
C TYR A 269 -21.42 -2.89 4.44
N PHE A 270 -22.16 -2.38 3.45
CA PHE A 270 -23.16 -3.18 2.73
C PHE A 270 -22.54 -4.38 2.02
N ILE A 271 -21.42 -4.18 1.32
CA ILE A 271 -20.72 -5.26 0.62
C ILE A 271 -20.13 -6.29 1.61
N MET A 272 -19.64 -5.84 2.77
CA MET A 272 -19.17 -6.73 3.84
C MET A 272 -20.28 -7.66 4.34
N CYS A 273 -21.48 -7.12 4.59
CA CYS A 273 -22.63 -7.94 4.98
C CYS A 273 -23.07 -8.88 3.84
N TRP A 274 -23.08 -8.40 2.59
CA TRP A 274 -23.42 -9.22 1.43
C TRP A 274 -22.44 -10.38 1.22
N VAL A 275 -21.13 -10.13 1.34
CA VAL A 275 -20.07 -11.17 1.26
C VAL A 275 -20.28 -12.24 2.31
N HIS A 276 -20.63 -11.86 3.54
CA HIS A 276 -20.86 -12.83 4.61
C HIS A 276 -22.00 -13.83 4.31
N GLU A 277 -23.00 -13.40 3.53
CA GLU A 277 -24.15 -14.25 3.15
C GLU A 277 -23.93 -15.11 1.89
N GLN A 278 -22.80 -14.94 1.18
CA GLN A 278 -22.55 -15.71 -0.05
C GLN A 278 -21.91 -17.08 0.22
N PRO A 279 -22.17 -18.07 -0.65
CA PRO A 279 -21.52 -19.38 -0.58
C PRO A 279 -20.02 -19.28 -0.92
N GLU A 280 -19.20 -20.14 -0.30
CA GLU A 280 -17.73 -20.12 -0.48
C GLU A 280 -17.30 -20.36 -1.94
N GLU A 281 -18.07 -21.14 -2.70
CA GLU A 281 -17.81 -21.45 -4.12
C GLU A 281 -17.86 -20.20 -5.01
N ALA A 282 -18.58 -19.15 -4.59
CA ALA A 282 -18.65 -17.88 -5.30
C ALA A 282 -17.26 -17.24 -5.43
N TRP A 283 -16.42 -17.37 -4.41
CA TRP A 283 -15.09 -16.74 -4.38
C TRP A 283 -14.08 -17.48 -5.23
N SER A 284 -14.14 -18.81 -5.24
CA SER A 284 -13.33 -19.63 -6.14
C SER A 284 -13.65 -19.33 -7.61
N SER A 285 -14.95 -19.17 -7.91
CA SER A 285 -15.42 -18.80 -9.25
C SER A 285 -14.97 -17.40 -9.65
N LEU A 286 -15.14 -16.41 -8.76
CA LEU A 286 -14.70 -15.04 -9.01
C LEU A 286 -13.18 -14.93 -9.17
N ALA A 287 -12.39 -15.66 -8.34
CA ALA A 287 -10.94 -15.73 -8.47
C ALA A 287 -10.50 -16.30 -9.83
N ALA A 288 -11.22 -17.31 -10.35
CA ALA A 288 -10.95 -17.85 -11.68
C ALA A 288 -11.21 -16.82 -12.78
N ILE A 289 -12.31 -16.06 -12.70
CA ILE A 289 -12.63 -14.98 -13.64
C ILE A 289 -11.55 -13.90 -13.60
N VAL A 290 -11.19 -13.39 -12.42
CA VAL A 290 -10.16 -12.34 -12.26
C VAL A 290 -8.80 -12.82 -12.82
N ARG A 291 -8.45 -14.09 -12.60
CA ARG A 291 -7.22 -14.68 -13.15
C ARG A 291 -7.24 -14.79 -14.67
N ALA A 292 -8.38 -15.16 -15.25
CA ALA A 292 -8.55 -15.23 -16.70
C ALA A 292 -8.41 -13.84 -17.34
N GLU A 293 -9.08 -12.83 -16.79
CA GLU A 293 -8.99 -11.45 -17.29
C GLU A 293 -7.58 -10.87 -17.16
N LYS A 294 -6.89 -11.16 -16.05
CA LYS A 294 -5.47 -10.80 -15.90
C LYS A 294 -4.61 -11.41 -17.02
N THR A 295 -4.81 -12.70 -17.29
CA THR A 295 -4.02 -13.43 -18.30
C THR A 295 -4.26 -12.82 -19.69
N SER A 296 -5.52 -12.55 -20.02
CA SER A 296 -5.92 -11.85 -21.25
C SER A 296 -5.24 -10.48 -21.39
N ALA A 297 -5.22 -9.68 -20.32
CA ALA A 297 -4.55 -8.37 -20.31
C ALA A 297 -3.02 -8.48 -20.54
N MET A 298 -2.37 -9.52 -20.01
CA MET A 298 -0.94 -9.77 -20.20
C MET A 298 -0.61 -10.24 -21.63
N GLU A 299 -1.46 -11.08 -22.22
CA GLU A 299 -1.33 -11.54 -23.60
C GLU A 299 -1.48 -10.39 -24.59
N PHE A 300 -2.52 -9.56 -24.42
CA PHE A 300 -2.72 -8.37 -25.25
C PHE A 300 -1.53 -7.41 -25.19
N GLN A 301 -0.89 -7.28 -24.01
CA GLN A 301 0.31 -6.46 -23.89
C GLN A 301 1.51 -7.07 -24.62
N SER A 302 1.68 -8.38 -24.53
CA SER A 302 2.79 -9.11 -25.16
C SER A 302 2.71 -9.02 -26.69
N SER A 303 1.51 -9.20 -27.24
CA SER A 303 1.22 -9.03 -28.67
C SER A 303 1.52 -7.60 -29.15
N ASN A 304 1.03 -6.59 -28.43
CA ASN A 304 1.30 -5.18 -28.76
C ASN A 304 2.80 -4.82 -28.72
N LYS A 305 3.57 -5.39 -27.76
CA LYS A 305 5.02 -5.19 -27.70
C LYS A 305 5.72 -5.84 -28.89
N ALA A 306 5.32 -7.05 -29.27
CA ALA A 306 5.86 -7.77 -30.42
C ALA A 306 5.60 -7.02 -31.73
N GLU A 307 4.37 -6.51 -31.94
CA GLU A 307 4.03 -5.70 -33.12
C GLU A 307 4.83 -4.40 -33.18
N LYS A 308 4.98 -3.68 -32.06
CA LYS A 308 5.81 -2.46 -32.01
C LYS A 308 7.28 -2.74 -32.33
N LEU A 309 7.82 -3.86 -31.87
CA LEU A 309 9.19 -4.28 -32.17
C LEU A 309 9.36 -4.62 -33.65
N ASN A 310 8.40 -5.34 -34.23
CA ASN A 310 8.42 -5.68 -35.66
C ASN A 310 8.37 -4.43 -36.54
N ASN A 311 7.45 -3.51 -36.25
CA ASN A 311 7.33 -2.23 -36.97
C ASN A 311 8.61 -1.37 -36.84
N LYS A 312 9.28 -1.39 -35.68
CA LYS A 312 10.55 -0.68 -35.47
C LYS A 312 11.72 -1.34 -36.19
N ALA A 313 11.72 -2.66 -36.35
CA ALA A 313 12.71 -3.40 -37.14
C ALA A 313 12.55 -3.12 -38.65
N GLU A 314 11.31 -3.15 -39.15
CA GLU A 314 10.99 -2.78 -40.54
C GLU A 314 11.36 -1.32 -40.85
N ALA A 315 11.13 -0.39 -39.93
CA ALA A 315 11.53 1.01 -40.08
C ALA A 315 13.06 1.22 -40.06
N LYS A 316 13.82 0.35 -39.37
CA LYS A 316 15.29 0.39 -39.37
C LYS A 316 15.89 -0.22 -40.63
N GLY A 317 15.23 -1.22 -41.24
CA GLY A 317 15.64 -1.81 -42.52
C GLY A 317 15.48 -0.86 -43.72
N LYS A 318 14.74 0.24 -43.58
CA LYS A 318 14.51 1.25 -44.63
C LYS A 318 15.42 2.48 -44.54
N ARG A 319 16.58 2.40 -43.89
CA ARG A 319 17.56 3.51 -43.92
C ARG A 319 18.33 3.50 -45.25
N LEU A 320 17.84 4.29 -46.19
CA LEU A 320 18.52 4.81 -47.38
C LEU A 320 19.91 5.35 -47.02
N ILE A 321 20.98 4.81 -47.61
CA ILE A 321 22.04 5.58 -48.29
C ILE A 321 22.67 4.65 -49.34
N GLU A 322 22.70 5.09 -50.61
CA GLU A 322 23.93 5.01 -51.40
C GLU A 322 23.97 6.28 -52.28
N GLU A 323 24.89 7.18 -51.92
CA GLU A 323 25.42 8.21 -52.81
C GLU A 323 26.15 7.51 -53.96
N ILE A 324 25.83 7.85 -55.21
CA ILE A 324 26.79 8.27 -56.25
C ILE A 324 26.05 9.27 -57.17
#